data_AF-G8BRK2-F1
#
_entry.id   AF-G8BRK2-F1
#
_cell.length_a   1.000
_cell.length_b   1.000
_cell.length_c   1.000
_cell.angle_alpha   90.00
_cell.angle_beta   90.00
_cell.angle_gamma   90.00
#
_symmetry.space_group_name_H-M   'P 1'
#
loop_
_entity.id
_entity.type
_entity.pdbx_description
1 polymer ?
#
loop_
_entity_poly.entity_id
_entity_poly.type
_entity_poly.pdbx_seq_one_letter_code
_entity_poly.pdbx_strand_id
1 'polypeptide(L)'
;MTTELYPNDYFGDINKHDIVKETETELKWLIDEIVKPELPNIIDNVEKCLDMLQSNEVFKMPITNNNGNNLQGKSNANNGPTIRGIISRQNEYIVGFQTIVTFPEFNKGKPIILKMEPEASKFKLPQLVTTKDNLSDLLHTLEDSEIISDSSSFISNMDKSLKLLAQSISLLETPPRNLIFPEIGNNVIKELFPSNHSSLFETPHHEISLELVLIKNELYIDFRNLVKVVKVPWCKVDPNTSLSFVDNIKEELKVDRRKNLKDVLISRGLQVEESNLFNNLLISAFNTEKTTLSEARNFLSRCITFNNKVVIEGEKIVATTSDPSLISLSSKLHSLESTIGNLYTNLNTYTPTTHNNVTK
;
A
#
# COMPACT_ATOMS: atom_id res chain seq x y z
N MET A 1 -33.60 -61.35 25.61
CA MET A 1 -33.00 -60.34 24.72
C MET A 1 -32.35 -59.31 25.60
N THR A 2 -31.02 -59.28 25.66
CA THR A 2 -30.28 -58.20 26.30
C THR A 2 -30.03 -57.14 25.25
N THR A 3 -30.65 -55.98 25.40
CA THR A 3 -30.38 -54.82 24.56
C THR A 3 -28.99 -54.31 24.95
N GLU A 4 -27.98 -54.62 24.14
CA GLU A 4 -26.68 -53.96 24.25
C GLU A 4 -26.87 -52.51 23.80
N LEU A 5 -26.85 -51.59 24.77
CA LEU A 5 -26.84 -50.16 24.48
C LEU A 5 -25.52 -49.82 23.80
N TYR A 6 -25.59 -49.05 22.72
CA TYR A 6 -24.39 -48.58 22.03
C TYR A 6 -23.52 -47.75 22.99
N PRO A 7 -22.19 -47.79 22.88
CA PRO A 7 -21.28 -47.05 23.77
C PRO A 7 -21.50 -45.53 23.86
N ASN A 8 -22.45 -44.95 23.12
CA ASN A 8 -22.70 -43.53 22.98
C ASN A 8 -24.21 -43.16 23.07
N ASP A 9 -25.05 -44.02 23.63
CA ASP A 9 -26.49 -43.71 23.83
C ASP A 9 -26.70 -42.85 25.08
N TYR A 10 -27.75 -42.03 25.11
CA TYR A 10 -28.13 -41.11 26.22
C TYR A 10 -28.28 -41.80 27.58
N PHE A 11 -28.36 -43.14 27.58
CA PHE A 11 -28.48 -44.02 28.75
C PHE A 11 -27.13 -44.64 29.20
N GLY A 12 -26.00 -44.24 28.60
CA GLY A 12 -24.65 -44.65 28.98
C GLY A 12 -24.18 -44.04 30.30
N ASP A 13 -23.35 -44.79 31.04
CA ASP A 13 -22.83 -44.43 32.36
C ASP A 13 -21.97 -43.14 32.29
N ILE A 14 -22.40 -42.07 32.99
CA ILE A 14 -21.76 -40.74 33.01
C ILE A 14 -20.24 -40.79 33.28
N ASN A 15 -19.78 -41.84 33.95
CA ASN A 15 -18.38 -42.06 34.30
C ASN A 15 -17.50 -42.63 33.16
N LYS A 16 -18.06 -42.84 31.96
CA LYS A 16 -17.34 -43.35 30.78
C LYS A 16 -17.09 -42.30 29.68
N HIS A 17 -17.57 -41.08 29.84
CA HIS A 17 -17.37 -40.00 28.88
C HIS A 17 -15.95 -39.44 28.98
N ASP A 18 -15.14 -39.69 27.95
CA ASP A 18 -13.88 -39.00 27.73
C ASP A 18 -14.17 -37.81 26.82
N ILE A 19 -14.53 -36.68 27.44
CA ILE A 19 -14.93 -35.44 26.75
C ILE A 19 -13.89 -35.03 25.70
N VAL A 20 -12.60 -35.28 25.96
CA VAL A 20 -11.52 -34.96 25.02
C VAL A 20 -11.64 -35.81 23.75
N LYS A 21 -11.81 -37.14 23.89
CA LYS A 21 -11.99 -38.04 22.74
C LYS A 21 -13.28 -37.80 21.98
N GLU A 22 -14.35 -37.47 22.69
CA GLU A 22 -15.64 -37.13 22.06
C GLU A 22 -15.50 -35.86 21.22
N THR A 23 -14.82 -34.84 21.76
CA THR A 23 -14.53 -33.59 21.04
C THR A 23 -13.63 -33.83 19.83
N GLU A 24 -12.58 -34.68 19.96
CA GLU A 24 -11.72 -35.06 18.84
C GLU A 24 -12.47 -35.82 17.75
N THR A 25 -13.38 -36.72 18.14
CA THR A 25 -14.22 -37.50 17.21
C THR A 25 -15.21 -36.60 16.48
N GLU A 26 -15.87 -35.69 17.20
CA GLU A 26 -16.80 -34.72 16.64
C GLU A 26 -16.08 -33.73 15.70
N LEU A 27 -14.90 -33.24 16.10
CA LEU A 27 -14.07 -32.38 15.25
C LEU A 27 -13.67 -33.10 13.96
N LYS A 28 -13.26 -34.37 14.05
CA LYS A 28 -12.91 -35.17 12.89
C LYS A 28 -14.11 -35.36 11.96
N TRP A 29 -15.28 -35.69 12.52
CA TRP A 29 -16.52 -35.80 11.75
C TRP A 29 -16.88 -34.49 11.07
N LEU A 30 -16.80 -33.35 11.76
CA LEU A 30 -17.05 -32.02 11.21
C LEU A 30 -16.12 -31.73 10.02
N ILE A 31 -14.84 -32.04 10.15
CA ILE A 31 -13.86 -31.85 9.06
C ILE A 31 -14.22 -32.75 7.87
N ASP A 32 -14.40 -34.04 8.10
CA ASP A 32 -14.53 -35.03 7.02
C ASP A 32 -15.90 -34.96 6.32
N GLU A 33 -16.98 -34.67 7.03
CA GLU A 33 -18.36 -34.71 6.49
C GLU A 33 -18.94 -33.33 6.13
N ILE A 34 -18.37 -32.23 6.64
CA ILE A 34 -18.89 -30.88 6.39
C ILE A 34 -17.85 -30.00 5.70
N VAL A 35 -16.64 -29.88 6.24
CA VAL A 35 -15.67 -28.91 5.71
C VAL A 35 -15.01 -29.39 4.42
N LYS A 36 -14.49 -30.62 4.38
CA LYS A 36 -13.83 -31.17 3.19
C LYS A 36 -14.72 -31.23 1.95
N PRO A 37 -16.01 -31.61 2.04
CA PRO A 37 -16.90 -31.58 0.87
C PRO A 37 -17.05 -30.20 0.22
N GLU A 38 -16.82 -29.11 0.96
CA GLU A 38 -16.87 -27.74 0.44
C GLU A 38 -15.54 -27.28 -0.19
N LEU A 39 -14.42 -27.93 0.12
CA LEU A 39 -13.08 -27.53 -0.37
C LEU A 39 -12.97 -27.50 -1.90
N PRO A 40 -13.50 -28.45 -2.68
CA PRO A 40 -13.42 -28.40 -4.14
C PRO A 40 -14.00 -27.11 -4.72
N ASN A 41 -15.15 -26.66 -4.21
CA ASN A 41 -15.76 -25.40 -4.65
C ASN A 41 -14.94 -24.17 -4.24
N ILE A 42 -14.28 -24.21 -3.07
CA ILE A 42 -13.38 -23.14 -2.63
C ILE A 42 -12.14 -23.09 -3.54
N ILE A 43 -11.53 -24.24 -3.82
CA ILE A 43 -10.39 -24.41 -4.72
C ILE A 43 -10.70 -23.85 -6.11
N ASP A 44 -11.82 -24.26 -6.73
CA ASP A 44 -12.29 -23.74 -8.02
C ASP A 44 -12.40 -22.20 -8.04
N ASN A 45 -12.78 -21.58 -6.92
CA ASN A 45 -12.90 -20.13 -6.83
C ASN A 45 -11.54 -19.44 -6.66
N VAL A 46 -10.58 -20.08 -5.98
CA VAL A 46 -9.18 -19.61 -5.91
C VAL A 46 -8.52 -19.69 -7.29
N GLU A 47 -8.71 -20.79 -8.02
CA GLU A 47 -8.22 -20.96 -9.40
C GLU A 47 -8.76 -19.86 -10.32
N LYS A 48 -10.07 -19.58 -10.26
CA LYS A 48 -10.66 -18.45 -11.01
C LYS A 48 -10.02 -17.11 -10.67
N CYS A 49 -9.64 -16.87 -9.41
CA CYS A 49 -8.95 -15.66 -9.01
C CYS A 49 -7.54 -15.58 -9.62
N LEU A 50 -6.82 -16.71 -9.66
CA LEU A 50 -5.51 -16.82 -10.32
C LEU A 50 -5.63 -16.57 -11.82
N ASP A 51 -6.61 -17.18 -12.50
CA ASP A 51 -6.86 -16.98 -13.93
C ASP A 51 -7.10 -15.50 -14.26
N MET A 52 -7.85 -14.79 -13.41
CA MET A 52 -8.09 -13.36 -13.59
C MET A 52 -6.81 -12.52 -13.48
N LEU A 53 -5.89 -12.89 -12.57
CA LEU A 53 -4.59 -12.23 -12.42
C LEU A 53 -3.61 -12.58 -13.54
N GLN A 54 -3.74 -13.76 -14.14
CA GLN A 54 -2.89 -14.26 -15.22
C GLN A 54 -3.48 -14.04 -16.62
N SER A 55 -4.63 -13.37 -16.71
CA SER A 55 -5.34 -13.11 -17.96
C SER A 55 -4.52 -12.22 -18.90
N ASN A 56 -4.17 -12.80 -20.06
CA ASN A 56 -3.47 -12.09 -21.13
C ASN A 56 -4.30 -10.96 -21.79
N GLU A 57 -5.53 -10.72 -21.34
CA GLU A 57 -6.33 -9.57 -21.78
C GLU A 57 -5.68 -8.23 -21.38
N VAL A 58 -5.71 -7.26 -22.31
CA VAL A 58 -5.21 -5.91 -22.05
C VAL A 58 -6.38 -5.01 -21.68
N PHE A 59 -6.49 -4.66 -20.41
CA PHE A 59 -7.49 -3.74 -19.89
C PHE A 59 -7.04 -2.31 -20.13
N LYS A 60 -7.82 -1.54 -20.90
CA LYS A 60 -7.56 -0.11 -21.16
C LYS A 60 -8.52 0.73 -20.35
N MET A 61 -7.96 1.60 -19.50
CA MET A 61 -8.71 2.39 -18.54
C MET A 61 -8.43 3.88 -18.74
N PRO A 62 -9.46 4.73 -18.80
CA PRO A 62 -9.27 6.16 -18.93
C PRO A 62 -8.73 6.75 -17.62
N ILE A 63 -7.85 7.74 -17.74
CA ILE A 63 -7.34 8.54 -16.62
C ILE A 63 -7.90 9.95 -16.78
N THR A 64 -8.56 10.45 -15.75
CA THR A 64 -8.96 11.87 -15.66
C THR A 64 -9.04 12.25 -14.19
N ASN A 65 -8.70 13.50 -13.86
CA ASN A 65 -9.10 14.05 -12.56
C ASN A 65 -10.48 14.71 -12.67
N ASN A 66 -11.34 14.51 -11.67
CA ASN A 66 -12.73 14.98 -11.64
C ASN A 66 -12.90 16.51 -11.48
N ASN A 67 -11.83 17.30 -11.67
CA ASN A 67 -11.89 18.76 -11.58
C ASN A 67 -12.72 19.41 -12.71
N GLY A 68 -13.23 18.62 -13.67
CA GLY A 68 -14.08 19.10 -14.77
C GLY A 68 -15.60 19.02 -14.56
N ASN A 69 -16.11 18.30 -13.54
CA ASN A 69 -17.55 17.97 -13.48
C ASN A 69 -18.38 18.72 -12.42
N ASN A 70 -17.80 19.71 -11.71
CA ASN A 70 -18.53 20.55 -10.75
C ASN A 70 -18.52 22.06 -11.09
N LEU A 71 -18.45 22.41 -12.38
CA LEU A 71 -18.52 23.81 -12.82
C LEU A 71 -19.54 23.99 -13.96
N GLN A 72 -20.77 23.53 -13.74
CA GLN A 72 -21.92 24.27 -14.25
C GLN A 72 -22.15 25.46 -13.32
N GLY A 73 -21.58 26.60 -13.70
CA GLY A 73 -21.82 27.88 -13.04
C GLY A 73 -20.57 28.49 -12.44
N LYS A 74 -20.21 29.66 -12.99
CA LYS A 74 -19.14 30.58 -12.58
C LYS A 74 -17.78 30.31 -13.25
N SER A 75 -17.63 30.97 -14.39
CA SER A 75 -16.38 31.50 -14.94
C SER A 75 -15.42 31.98 -13.85
N ASN A 76 -14.38 31.18 -13.53
CA ASN A 76 -13.04 31.54 -13.04
C ASN A 76 -12.27 30.30 -12.51
N ALA A 77 -12.23 29.20 -13.25
CA ALA A 77 -11.70 27.92 -12.75
C ALA A 77 -10.72 27.20 -13.69
N ASN A 78 -9.74 27.92 -14.27
CA ASN A 78 -8.81 27.37 -15.27
C ASN A 78 -7.34 27.25 -14.82
N ASN A 79 -7.00 27.44 -13.55
CA ASN A 79 -5.59 27.46 -13.09
C ASN A 79 -5.21 26.31 -12.15
N GLY A 80 -5.96 25.22 -12.12
CA GLY A 80 -5.61 24.03 -11.33
C GLY A 80 -4.77 23.03 -12.13
N PRO A 81 -4.06 22.12 -11.46
CA PRO A 81 -3.31 21.08 -12.14
C PRO A 81 -4.27 20.02 -12.73
N THR A 82 -3.95 19.47 -13.91
CA THR A 82 -4.86 18.60 -14.69
C THR A 82 -4.16 17.37 -15.24
N ILE A 83 -4.90 16.26 -15.34
CA ILE A 83 -4.45 15.02 -15.97
C ILE A 83 -5.55 14.45 -16.85
N ARG A 84 -5.19 14.01 -18.06
CA ARG A 84 -6.05 13.22 -18.95
C ARG A 84 -5.22 12.19 -19.71
N GLY A 85 -5.74 10.99 -19.89
CA GLY A 85 -5.01 9.94 -20.60
C GLY A 85 -5.64 8.57 -20.55
N ILE A 86 -4.83 7.56 -20.84
CA ILE A 86 -5.20 6.14 -20.83
C ILE A 86 -4.04 5.36 -20.21
N ILE A 87 -4.39 4.42 -19.33
CA ILE A 87 -3.48 3.40 -18.82
C ILE A 87 -3.97 2.03 -19.28
N SER A 88 -3.03 1.15 -19.59
CA SER A 88 -3.30 -0.21 -20.04
C SER A 88 -2.59 -1.19 -19.13
N ARG A 89 -3.32 -2.14 -18.55
CA ARG A 89 -2.79 -3.21 -17.70
C ARG A 89 -2.98 -4.56 -18.39
N GLN A 90 -2.01 -5.45 -18.24
CA GLN A 90 -2.07 -6.85 -18.61
C GLN A 90 -1.34 -7.65 -17.53
N ASN A 91 -1.99 -8.67 -16.96
CA ASN A 91 -1.48 -9.42 -15.79
C ASN A 91 -1.03 -8.48 -14.66
N GLU A 92 0.08 -8.76 -13.99
CA GLU A 92 0.70 -7.89 -12.99
C GLU A 92 1.41 -6.63 -13.55
N TYR A 93 1.26 -6.30 -14.83
CA TYR A 93 2.03 -5.23 -15.49
C TYR A 93 1.15 -4.12 -16.04
N ILE A 94 1.62 -2.88 -15.87
CA ILE A 94 1.24 -1.78 -16.76
C ILE A 94 2.03 -1.94 -18.05
N VAL A 95 1.32 -2.07 -19.16
CA VAL A 95 1.87 -2.29 -20.51
C VAL A 95 1.67 -1.08 -21.43
N GLY A 96 0.93 -0.09 -20.96
CA GLY A 96 0.78 1.18 -21.68
C GLY A 96 0.41 2.30 -20.73
N PHE A 97 1.05 3.44 -20.88
CA PHE A 97 0.74 4.64 -20.12
C PHE A 97 0.88 5.85 -21.04
N GLN A 98 -0.22 6.52 -21.33
CA GLN A 98 -0.24 7.71 -22.16
C GLN A 98 -1.09 8.78 -21.50
N THR A 99 -0.46 9.85 -21.02
CA THR A 99 -1.15 10.93 -20.31
C THR A 99 -0.65 12.30 -20.73
N ILE A 100 -1.50 13.30 -20.55
CA ILE A 100 -1.15 14.71 -20.62
C ILE A 100 -1.35 15.26 -19.22
N VAL A 101 -0.29 15.81 -18.66
CA VAL A 101 -0.27 16.39 -17.31
C VAL A 101 0.10 17.86 -17.40
N THR A 102 -0.62 18.70 -16.66
CA THR A 102 -0.32 20.13 -16.59
C THR A 102 -0.29 20.56 -15.12
N PHE A 103 0.79 21.22 -14.73
CA PHE A 103 0.97 21.85 -13.44
C PHE A 103 1.26 23.34 -13.65
N PRO A 104 0.40 24.26 -13.18
CA PRO A 104 0.60 25.71 -13.31
C PRO A 104 2.02 26.21 -12.97
N GLU A 105 2.63 25.72 -11.89
CA GLU A 105 3.96 26.17 -11.47
C GLU A 105 5.09 25.45 -12.22
N PHE A 106 4.86 24.22 -12.66
CA PHE A 106 5.87 23.45 -13.40
C PHE A 106 5.94 23.91 -14.86
N ASN A 107 7.15 24.22 -15.34
CA ASN A 107 7.38 24.61 -16.73
C ASN A 107 6.40 25.70 -17.25
N LYS A 108 6.00 26.62 -16.35
CA LYS A 108 5.04 27.72 -16.63
C LYS A 108 3.68 27.22 -17.14
N GLY A 109 3.18 26.09 -16.62
CA GLY A 109 1.87 25.56 -16.99
C GLY A 109 1.81 24.93 -18.38
N LYS A 110 2.96 24.65 -19.01
CA LYS A 110 2.98 23.93 -20.29
C LYS A 110 2.59 22.46 -20.08
N PRO A 111 1.65 21.93 -20.87
CA PRO A 111 1.31 20.51 -20.81
C PRO A 111 2.52 19.62 -21.13
N ILE A 112 2.67 18.55 -20.36
CA ILE A 112 3.68 17.52 -20.55
C ILE A 112 2.97 16.30 -21.13
N ILE A 113 3.43 15.82 -22.27
CA ILE A 113 2.92 14.59 -22.89
C ILE A 113 3.82 13.45 -22.43
N LEU A 114 3.22 12.53 -21.68
CA LEU A 114 3.87 11.34 -21.17
C LEU A 114 3.40 10.15 -21.98
N LYS A 115 4.33 9.44 -22.61
CA LYS A 115 4.06 8.21 -23.35
C LYS A 115 5.11 7.18 -23.00
N MET A 116 4.67 6.08 -22.41
CA MET A 116 5.48 4.92 -22.09
C MET A 116 6.05 4.30 -23.37
N GLU A 117 7.30 3.84 -23.29
CA GLU A 117 8.03 3.26 -24.41
C GLU A 117 7.56 1.80 -24.63
N PRO A 118 6.82 1.48 -25.71
CA PRO A 118 6.05 0.22 -25.81
C PRO A 118 6.88 -1.05 -25.86
N GLU A 119 8.11 -0.98 -26.40
CA GLU A 119 8.96 -2.16 -26.61
C GLU A 119 10.04 -2.33 -25.52
N ALA A 120 10.29 -1.28 -24.73
CA ALA A 120 11.38 -1.24 -23.76
C ALA A 120 10.92 -1.38 -22.31
N SER A 121 9.64 -1.12 -22.02
CA SER A 121 9.17 -1.01 -20.63
C SER A 121 7.89 -1.80 -20.40
N LYS A 122 7.86 -2.53 -19.28
CA LYS A 122 6.64 -2.99 -18.60
C LYS A 122 6.83 -2.61 -17.14
N PHE A 123 5.87 -1.93 -16.54
CA PHE A 123 5.97 -1.56 -15.13
C PHE A 123 5.24 -2.59 -14.29
N LYS A 124 5.97 -3.25 -13.39
CA LYS A 124 5.45 -4.32 -12.54
C LYS A 124 4.70 -3.69 -11.36
N LEU A 125 3.47 -4.15 -11.10
CA LEU A 125 2.71 -3.78 -9.91
C LEU A 125 3.00 -4.78 -8.79
N PRO A 126 3.83 -4.43 -7.78
CA PRO A 126 4.27 -5.41 -6.77
C PRO A 126 3.12 -6.03 -5.99
N GLN A 127 2.06 -5.25 -5.74
CA GLN A 127 0.84 -5.70 -5.05
C GLN A 127 0.21 -6.90 -5.77
N LEU A 128 0.05 -6.86 -7.10
CA LEU A 128 -0.55 -7.96 -7.85
C LEU A 128 0.33 -9.21 -7.89
N VAL A 129 1.65 -9.02 -7.83
CA VAL A 129 2.62 -10.12 -7.82
C VAL A 129 2.50 -10.87 -6.51
N THR A 130 2.58 -10.16 -5.39
CA THR A 130 2.42 -10.76 -4.07
C THR A 130 1.04 -11.39 -3.89
N THR A 131 -0.03 -10.76 -4.38
CA THR A 131 -1.37 -11.37 -4.37
C THR A 131 -1.40 -12.67 -5.16
N LYS A 132 -0.81 -12.73 -6.36
CA LYS A 132 -0.73 -13.95 -7.17
C LYS A 132 0.05 -15.06 -6.44
N ASP A 133 1.19 -14.71 -5.84
CA ASP A 133 2.02 -15.66 -5.10
C ASP A 133 1.24 -16.20 -3.88
N ASN A 134 0.60 -15.33 -3.10
CA ASN A 134 -0.26 -15.72 -1.98
C ASN A 134 -1.41 -16.64 -2.39
N LEU A 135 -2.06 -16.38 -3.52
CA LEU A 135 -3.15 -17.22 -4.03
C LEU A 135 -2.65 -18.57 -4.54
N SER A 136 -1.44 -18.63 -5.09
CA SER A 136 -0.81 -19.90 -5.48
C SER A 136 -0.48 -20.75 -4.25
N ASP A 137 0.06 -20.12 -3.20
CA ASP A 137 0.31 -20.79 -1.92
C ASP A 137 -0.98 -21.23 -1.21
N LEU A 138 -2.04 -20.42 -1.33
CA LEU A 138 -3.38 -20.75 -0.83
C LEU A 138 -3.93 -21.98 -1.53
N LEU A 139 -3.88 -22.00 -2.86
CA LEU A 139 -4.36 -23.13 -3.67
C LEU A 139 -3.69 -24.43 -3.21
N HIS A 140 -2.35 -24.44 -3.15
CA HIS A 140 -1.61 -25.61 -2.71
C HIS A 140 -1.94 -26.03 -1.27
N THR A 141 -2.12 -25.04 -0.36
CA THR A 141 -2.52 -25.32 1.03
C THR A 141 -3.92 -25.96 1.12
N LEU A 142 -4.85 -25.57 0.25
CA LEU A 142 -6.20 -26.13 0.22
C LEU A 142 -6.21 -27.55 -0.37
N GLU A 143 -5.47 -27.79 -1.46
CA GLU A 143 -5.30 -29.13 -2.05
C GLU A 143 -4.68 -30.11 -1.05
N ASP A 144 -3.64 -29.70 -0.32
CA ASP A 144 -3.04 -30.51 0.74
C ASP A 144 -4.05 -30.81 1.87
N SER A 145 -5.00 -29.90 2.11
CA SER A 145 -6.03 -30.05 3.15
C SER A 145 -7.13 -31.03 2.77
N GLU A 146 -7.31 -31.36 1.49
CA GLU A 146 -8.27 -32.40 1.07
C GLU A 146 -7.82 -33.79 1.54
N ILE A 147 -6.51 -34.05 1.50
CA ILE A 147 -5.93 -35.36 1.79
C ILE A 147 -5.47 -35.51 3.26
N ILE A 148 -5.35 -34.42 4.00
CA ILE A 148 -4.87 -34.46 5.38
C ILE A 148 -5.88 -35.14 6.30
N SER A 149 -5.42 -36.08 7.12
CA SER A 149 -6.27 -36.83 8.05
C SER A 149 -6.24 -36.29 9.48
N ASP A 150 -5.18 -35.55 9.82
CA ASP A 150 -4.94 -34.97 11.14
C ASP A 150 -5.70 -33.65 11.31
N SER A 151 -6.57 -33.57 12.32
CA SER A 151 -7.44 -32.42 12.55
C SER A 151 -6.67 -31.16 12.93
N SER A 152 -5.60 -31.28 13.72
CA SER A 152 -4.81 -30.11 14.14
C SER A 152 -4.07 -29.48 12.95
N SER A 153 -3.48 -30.31 12.09
CA SER A 153 -2.82 -29.84 10.88
C SER A 153 -3.81 -29.25 9.88
N PHE A 154 -5.00 -29.84 9.74
CA PHE A 154 -6.08 -29.26 8.94
C PHE A 154 -6.45 -27.84 9.41
N ILE A 155 -6.64 -27.65 10.72
CA ILE A 155 -6.97 -26.33 11.30
C ILE A 155 -5.82 -25.34 11.06
N SER A 156 -4.58 -25.77 11.21
CA SER A 156 -3.40 -24.93 10.91
C SER A 156 -3.36 -24.49 9.45
N ASN A 157 -3.74 -25.38 8.51
CA ASN A 157 -3.83 -25.03 7.10
C ASN A 157 -4.96 -24.03 6.83
N MET A 158 -6.12 -24.18 7.48
CA MET A 158 -7.22 -23.22 7.37
C MET A 158 -6.83 -21.83 7.91
N ASP A 159 -6.11 -21.76 9.03
CA ASP A 159 -5.54 -20.52 9.57
C ASP A 159 -4.55 -19.86 8.59
N LYS A 160 -3.65 -20.67 8.00
CA LYS A 160 -2.72 -20.20 6.97
C LYS A 160 -3.47 -19.66 5.75
N SER A 161 -4.50 -20.36 5.27
CA SER A 161 -5.35 -19.94 4.15
C SER A 161 -6.01 -18.59 4.40
N LEU A 162 -6.54 -18.37 5.61
CA LEU A 162 -7.11 -17.08 6.01
C LEU A 162 -6.08 -15.96 6.03
N LYS A 163 -4.89 -16.22 6.58
CA LYS A 163 -3.81 -15.22 6.60
C LYS A 163 -3.41 -14.82 5.18
N LEU A 164 -3.31 -15.76 4.25
CA LEU A 164 -2.98 -15.50 2.85
C LEU A 164 -4.07 -14.65 2.16
N LEU A 165 -5.35 -14.94 2.40
CA LEU A 165 -6.46 -14.16 1.89
C LEU A 165 -6.48 -12.74 2.47
N ALA A 166 -6.40 -12.60 3.79
CA ALA A 166 -6.41 -11.30 4.47
C ALA A 166 -5.22 -10.43 4.01
N GLN A 167 -4.02 -11.01 3.86
CA GLN A 167 -2.86 -10.31 3.31
C GLN A 167 -3.10 -9.87 1.87
N SER A 168 -3.68 -10.73 1.04
CA SER A 168 -3.99 -10.42 -0.36
C SER A 168 -5.01 -9.29 -0.49
N ILE A 169 -6.08 -9.32 0.30
CA ILE A 169 -7.09 -8.25 0.37
C ILE A 169 -6.43 -6.95 0.83
N SER A 170 -5.68 -7.00 1.94
CA SER A 170 -4.99 -5.82 2.49
C SER A 170 -4.05 -5.18 1.47
N LEU A 171 -3.29 -5.97 0.71
CA LEU A 171 -2.41 -5.48 -0.35
C LEU A 171 -3.16 -4.76 -1.47
N LEU A 172 -4.37 -5.19 -1.85
CA LEU A 172 -5.17 -4.55 -2.89
C LEU A 172 -5.89 -3.29 -2.37
N GLU A 173 -6.15 -3.21 -1.07
CA GLU A 173 -6.88 -2.10 -0.45
C GLU A 173 -5.96 -0.98 0.04
N THR A 174 -4.81 -1.34 0.64
CA THR A 174 -3.89 -0.43 1.30
C THR A 174 -2.47 -0.66 0.78
N PRO A 175 -1.85 0.34 0.12
CA PRO A 175 -0.52 0.17 -0.44
C PRO A 175 0.53 0.11 0.68
N PRO A 176 1.51 -0.82 0.59
CA PRO A 176 2.67 -0.83 1.46
C PRO A 176 3.40 0.52 1.49
N ARG A 177 3.93 0.89 2.66
CA ARG A 177 4.57 2.20 2.89
C ARG A 177 5.74 2.49 1.95
N ASN A 178 6.50 1.47 1.59
CA ASN A 178 7.62 1.56 0.67
C ASN A 178 7.21 1.79 -0.81
N LEU A 179 5.91 1.66 -1.13
CA LEU A 179 5.38 1.93 -2.47
C LEU A 179 4.76 3.33 -2.60
N ILE A 180 4.66 4.08 -1.50
CA ILE A 180 4.08 5.41 -1.49
C ILE A 180 5.14 6.48 -1.28
N PHE A 181 4.83 7.71 -1.67
CA PHE A 181 5.69 8.85 -1.43
C PHE A 181 5.89 9.10 0.09
N PRO A 182 7.12 9.44 0.54
CA PRO A 182 8.31 9.70 -0.27
C PRO A 182 9.20 8.47 -0.52
N GLU A 183 8.87 7.32 0.08
CA GLU A 183 9.78 6.16 0.17
C GLU A 183 10.03 5.46 -1.16
N ILE A 184 9.03 5.43 -2.06
CA ILE A 184 9.20 4.88 -3.42
C ILE A 184 10.19 5.70 -4.28
N GLY A 185 10.52 6.92 -3.85
CA GLY A 185 11.34 7.84 -4.64
C GLY A 185 10.68 8.10 -5.99
N ASN A 186 11.49 8.08 -7.05
CA ASN A 186 11.04 8.29 -8.43
C ASN A 186 11.19 7.03 -9.31
N ASN A 187 11.12 5.84 -8.70
CA ASN A 187 11.33 4.57 -9.42
C ASN A 187 10.28 4.34 -10.51
N VAL A 188 9.02 4.68 -10.26
CA VAL A 188 7.94 4.57 -11.25
C VAL A 188 8.27 5.35 -12.53
N ILE A 189 8.76 6.59 -12.39
CA ILE A 189 9.16 7.42 -13.53
C ILE A 189 10.36 6.80 -14.27
N LYS A 190 11.37 6.34 -13.52
CA LYS A 190 12.58 5.74 -14.09
C LYS A 190 12.28 4.49 -14.91
N GLU A 191 11.31 3.68 -14.47
CA GLU A 191 10.90 2.45 -15.16
C GLU A 191 9.97 2.71 -16.35
N LEU A 192 9.01 3.63 -16.22
CA LEU A 192 8.06 3.95 -17.31
C LEU A 192 8.70 4.80 -18.43
N PHE A 193 9.69 5.63 -18.10
CA PHE A 193 10.29 6.61 -19.02
C PHE A 193 11.84 6.59 -18.99
N PRO A 194 12.48 5.44 -19.25
CA PRO A 194 13.92 5.27 -19.03
C PRO A 194 14.77 6.28 -19.81
N SER A 195 14.40 6.60 -21.05
CA SER A 195 15.21 7.46 -21.93
C SER A 195 15.04 8.96 -21.64
N ASN A 196 13.90 9.38 -21.10
CA ASN A 196 13.51 10.80 -21.05
C ASN A 196 13.09 11.30 -19.65
N HIS A 197 13.25 10.49 -18.60
CA HIS A 197 12.79 10.84 -17.26
C HIS A 197 13.34 12.17 -16.74
N SER A 198 14.63 12.46 -16.89
CA SER A 198 15.21 13.72 -16.38
C SER A 198 14.72 14.96 -17.13
N SER A 199 14.50 14.89 -18.44
CA SER A 199 14.12 16.05 -19.24
C SER A 199 12.63 16.41 -19.12
N LEU A 200 11.77 15.41 -18.89
CA LEU A 200 10.33 15.62 -18.79
C LEU A 200 9.84 15.97 -17.38
N PHE A 201 10.52 15.46 -16.35
CA PHE A 201 10.03 15.52 -14.97
C PHE A 201 10.85 16.46 -14.07
N GLU A 202 11.90 17.10 -14.59
CA GLU A 202 12.77 17.96 -13.78
C GLU A 202 13.00 19.33 -14.43
N THR A 203 12.94 20.38 -13.62
CA THR A 203 13.39 21.74 -13.95
C THR A 203 14.38 22.21 -12.88
N PRO A 204 15.06 23.37 -13.02
CA PRO A 204 15.95 23.85 -11.96
C PRO A 204 15.29 24.01 -10.59
N HIS A 205 14.00 24.34 -10.55
CA HIS A 205 13.27 24.64 -9.30
C HIS A 205 12.26 23.56 -8.90
N HIS A 206 11.88 22.66 -9.81
CA HIS A 206 10.85 21.67 -9.56
C HIS A 206 11.26 20.27 -10.00
N GLU A 207 10.68 19.27 -9.35
CA GLU A 207 10.74 17.86 -9.73
C GLU A 207 9.34 17.27 -9.62
N ILE A 208 8.89 16.53 -10.62
CA ILE A 208 7.63 15.81 -10.57
C ILE A 208 7.89 14.42 -9.99
N SER A 209 7.07 14.00 -9.04
CA SER A 209 6.97 12.61 -8.62
C SER A 209 5.73 11.94 -9.18
N LEU A 210 5.82 10.63 -9.39
CA LEU A 210 4.71 9.78 -9.80
C LEU A 210 4.66 8.56 -8.87
N GLU A 211 3.51 8.38 -8.25
CA GLU A 211 3.13 7.17 -7.54
C GLU A 211 2.05 6.43 -8.35
N LEU A 212 2.24 5.12 -8.52
CA LEU A 212 1.33 4.25 -9.28
C LEU A 212 1.14 2.96 -8.49
N VAL A 213 0.04 2.86 -7.76
CA VAL A 213 -0.24 1.79 -6.80
C VAL A 213 -1.71 1.39 -6.87
N LEU A 214 -2.08 0.32 -6.17
CA LEU A 214 -3.48 -0.05 -5.94
C LEU A 214 -3.96 0.52 -4.60
N ILE A 215 -5.13 1.15 -4.60
CA ILE A 215 -5.85 1.60 -3.41
C ILE A 215 -7.31 1.22 -3.59
N LYS A 216 -7.88 0.49 -2.63
CA LYS A 216 -9.27 -0.01 -2.71
C LYS A 216 -9.57 -0.62 -4.08
N ASN A 217 -8.74 -1.56 -4.51
CA ASN A 217 -8.87 -2.29 -5.79
C ASN A 217 -8.97 -1.40 -7.06
N GLU A 218 -8.58 -0.13 -6.97
CA GLU A 218 -8.46 0.79 -8.10
C GLU A 218 -6.99 1.11 -8.36
N LEU A 219 -6.66 1.40 -9.62
CA LEU A 219 -5.35 1.97 -9.95
C LEU A 219 -5.34 3.44 -9.52
N TYR A 220 -4.45 3.75 -8.59
CA TYR A 220 -4.22 5.07 -8.04
C TYR A 220 -2.98 5.70 -8.68
N ILE A 221 -3.17 6.85 -9.32
CA ILE A 221 -2.12 7.61 -10.01
C ILE A 221 -2.01 8.96 -9.31
N ASP A 222 -0.86 9.23 -8.69
CA ASP A 222 -0.61 10.46 -7.96
C ASP A 222 0.65 11.16 -8.49
N PHE A 223 0.41 12.28 -9.17
CA PHE A 223 1.45 13.20 -9.59
C PHE A 223 1.60 14.33 -8.57
N ARG A 224 2.84 14.61 -8.17
CA ARG A 224 3.14 15.75 -7.30
C ARG A 224 4.21 16.61 -7.93
N ASN A 225 3.96 17.92 -7.99
CA ASN A 225 4.95 18.92 -8.33
C ASN A 225 5.68 19.33 -7.04
N LEU A 226 6.94 18.93 -6.93
CA LEU A 226 7.79 19.13 -5.77
C LEU A 226 8.71 20.33 -6.01
N VAL A 227 8.69 21.30 -5.11
CA VAL A 227 9.56 22.48 -5.15
C VAL A 227 10.90 22.14 -4.49
N LYS A 228 12.00 22.32 -5.22
CA LYS A 228 13.34 22.05 -4.71
C LYS A 228 13.77 23.11 -3.70
N VAL A 229 14.21 22.66 -2.54
CA VAL A 229 14.85 23.53 -1.56
C VAL A 229 16.30 23.74 -1.98
N VAL A 230 16.69 24.98 -2.25
CA VAL A 230 18.06 25.34 -2.64
C VAL A 230 18.84 26.03 -1.53
N LYS A 231 18.17 26.48 -0.47
CA LYS A 231 18.78 27.21 0.65
C LYS A 231 19.65 26.28 1.49
N VAL A 232 20.94 26.58 1.61
CA VAL A 232 21.86 25.89 2.54
C VAL A 232 21.56 26.33 3.99
N PRO A 233 21.69 25.45 4.99
CA PRO A 233 21.94 24.00 4.92
C PRO A 233 20.68 23.15 4.70
N TRP A 234 19.49 23.77 4.60
CA TRP A 234 18.21 23.08 4.45
C TRP A 234 18.12 22.14 3.25
N CYS A 235 18.87 22.41 2.18
CA CYS A 235 18.94 21.58 0.98
C CYS A 235 19.91 20.39 1.07
N LYS A 236 20.74 20.29 2.12
CA LYS A 236 21.80 19.27 2.21
C LYS A 236 21.22 17.91 2.57
N VAL A 237 21.61 16.91 1.80
CA VAL A 237 21.41 15.48 2.06
C VAL A 237 22.78 14.83 2.23
N ASP A 238 22.96 14.06 3.29
CA ASP A 238 24.19 13.31 3.51
C ASP A 238 24.18 12.05 2.61
N PRO A 239 25.16 11.88 1.71
CA PRO A 239 25.20 10.73 0.80
C PRO A 239 25.41 9.39 1.51
N ASN A 240 25.95 9.38 2.74
CA ASN A 240 26.21 8.12 3.46
C ASN A 240 24.97 7.61 4.20
N THR A 241 24.13 8.52 4.72
CA THR A 241 22.94 8.17 5.50
C THR A 241 21.63 8.35 4.74
N SER A 242 21.66 9.04 3.59
CA SER A 242 20.48 9.48 2.84
C SER A 242 19.53 10.38 3.63
N LEU A 243 19.95 10.88 4.80
CA LEU A 243 19.17 11.78 5.64
C LEU A 243 19.53 13.23 5.32
N SER A 244 18.51 14.09 5.30
CA SER A 244 18.73 15.53 5.17
C SER A 244 19.10 16.20 6.49
N PHE A 245 19.57 17.45 6.38
CA PHE A 245 19.70 18.33 7.54
C PHE A 245 18.38 18.43 8.34
N VAL A 246 17.24 18.45 7.64
CA VAL A 246 15.90 18.51 8.23
C VAL A 246 15.59 17.24 9.01
N ASP A 247 15.85 16.06 8.43
CA ASP A 247 15.57 14.77 9.07
C ASP A 247 16.36 14.62 10.36
N ASN A 248 17.63 15.00 10.34
CA ASN A 248 18.48 14.94 11.51
C ASN A 248 17.97 15.81 12.67
N ILE A 249 17.45 17.00 12.38
CA ILE A 249 16.83 17.85 13.42
C ILE A 249 15.52 17.24 13.92
N LYS A 250 14.68 16.71 13.01
CA LYS A 250 13.42 16.04 13.38
C LYS A 250 13.67 14.86 14.31
N GLU A 251 14.64 14.01 13.98
CA GLU A 251 15.01 12.86 14.82
C GLU A 251 15.55 13.29 16.18
N GLU A 252 16.40 14.31 16.23
CA GLU A 252 16.91 14.83 17.51
C GLU A 252 15.81 15.37 18.43
N LEU A 253 14.83 16.10 17.87
CA LEU A 253 13.67 16.61 18.62
C LEU A 253 12.68 15.52 19.02
N LYS A 254 12.60 14.42 18.26
CA LYS A 254 11.79 13.24 18.64
C LYS A 254 12.41 12.50 19.82
N VAL A 255 13.73 12.31 19.80
CA VAL A 255 14.48 11.59 20.85
C VAL A 255 14.50 12.39 22.15
N ASP A 256 14.71 13.71 22.08
CA ASP A 256 14.72 14.58 23.26
C ASP A 256 13.72 15.73 23.13
N ARG A 257 12.50 15.46 23.61
CA ARG A 257 11.38 16.43 23.60
C ARG A 257 11.59 17.64 24.49
N ARG A 258 12.64 17.66 25.33
CA ARG A 258 12.94 18.79 26.23
C ARG A 258 13.85 19.82 25.57
N LYS A 259 14.51 19.47 24.47
CA LYS A 259 15.38 20.39 23.73
C LYS A 259 14.58 21.49 23.04
N ASN A 260 15.04 22.73 23.19
CA ASN A 260 14.51 23.86 22.44
C ASN A 260 15.02 23.80 21.00
N LEU A 261 14.13 24.03 20.02
CA LEU A 261 14.50 24.12 18.62
C LEU A 261 15.63 25.13 18.37
N LYS A 262 15.61 26.29 19.04
CA LYS A 262 16.65 27.31 18.90
C LYS A 262 18.04 26.76 19.27
N ASP A 263 18.13 26.01 20.35
CA ASP A 263 19.39 25.44 20.84
C ASP A 263 19.90 24.36 19.90
N VAL A 264 19.01 23.50 19.37
CA VAL A 264 19.36 22.48 18.38
C VAL A 264 19.92 23.14 17.10
N LEU A 265 19.28 24.19 16.61
CA LEU A 265 19.75 24.92 15.43
C LEU A 265 21.13 25.55 15.67
N ILE A 266 21.33 26.23 16.81
CA ILE A 266 22.61 26.85 17.18
C ILE A 266 23.71 25.79 17.31
N SER A 267 23.42 24.64 17.93
CA SER A 267 24.39 23.55 18.09
C SER A 267 24.89 22.98 16.76
N ARG A 268 24.10 23.12 15.68
CA ARG A 268 24.44 22.71 14.32
C ARG A 268 25.00 23.85 13.46
N GLY A 269 25.37 24.96 14.08
CA GLY A 269 26.03 26.09 13.43
C GLY A 269 25.10 27.07 12.73
N LEU A 270 23.78 27.01 12.95
CA LEU A 270 22.85 28.00 12.41
C LEU A 270 22.75 29.24 13.29
N GLN A 271 22.84 30.41 12.66
CA GLN A 271 22.56 31.68 13.31
C GLN A 271 21.06 31.94 13.29
N VAL A 272 20.41 31.86 14.46
CA VAL A 272 18.97 32.11 14.61
C VAL A 272 18.74 33.60 14.88
N GLU A 273 18.22 34.31 13.88
CA GLU A 273 17.88 35.74 14.01
C GLU A 273 16.46 35.94 14.53
N GLU A 274 16.26 37.01 15.30
CA GLU A 274 14.95 37.49 15.70
C GLU A 274 14.30 38.27 14.53
N SER A 275 13.00 38.06 14.32
CA SER A 275 12.28 38.60 13.18
C SER A 275 12.11 40.12 13.30
N ASN A 276 13.01 40.89 12.69
CA ASN A 276 12.85 42.32 12.50
C ASN A 276 12.30 42.60 11.09
N LEU A 277 11.23 43.41 11.01
CA LEU A 277 10.51 43.72 9.76
C LEU A 277 11.42 44.30 8.65
N PHE A 278 12.53 44.94 9.02
CA PHE A 278 13.51 45.50 8.09
C PHE A 278 14.52 44.49 7.52
N ASN A 279 14.74 43.35 8.17
CA ASN A 279 15.71 42.35 7.70
C ASN A 279 15.17 41.49 6.56
N ASN A 280 13.84 41.37 6.41
CA ASN A 280 13.22 40.52 5.39
C ASN A 280 13.47 40.97 3.94
N LEU A 281 13.93 42.20 3.71
CA LEU A 281 14.14 42.76 2.37
C LEU A 281 15.59 42.62 1.85
N LEU A 282 16.55 42.25 2.70
CA LEU A 282 17.98 42.14 2.36
C LEU A 282 18.55 40.71 2.39
N ILE A 283 17.76 39.70 2.77
CA ILE A 283 18.24 38.32 3.02
C ILE A 283 18.29 37.44 1.76
N SER A 284 17.82 37.91 0.60
CA SER A 284 17.57 37.02 -0.56
C SER A 284 18.80 36.61 -1.39
N ALA A 285 20.02 37.10 -1.12
CA ALA A 285 21.11 36.90 -2.08
C ALA A 285 22.38 36.17 -1.59
N PHE A 286 22.85 36.30 -0.32
CA PHE A 286 24.23 35.87 -0.02
C PHE A 286 24.57 35.35 1.40
N ASN A 287 23.60 35.08 2.30
CA ASN A 287 23.93 34.50 3.62
C ASN A 287 23.39 33.06 3.78
N THR A 288 24.31 32.09 3.73
CA THR A 288 24.07 30.64 3.71
C THR A 288 23.83 30.00 5.08
N GLU A 289 23.86 30.78 6.17
CA GLU A 289 23.86 30.24 7.55
C GLU A 289 22.86 30.93 8.50
N LYS A 290 22.03 31.83 7.96
CA LYS A 290 21.06 32.62 8.73
C LYS A 290 19.63 32.17 8.46
N THR A 291 18.89 31.97 9.54
CA THR A 291 17.49 31.57 9.49
C THR A 291 16.72 32.19 10.63
N THR A 292 15.47 32.55 10.40
CA THR A 292 14.57 32.94 11.50
C THR A 292 13.95 31.69 12.12
N LEU A 293 13.53 31.76 13.38
CA LEU A 293 12.85 30.63 14.03
C LEU A 293 11.53 30.25 13.30
N SER A 294 10.84 31.23 12.72
CA SER A 294 9.63 30.99 11.91
C SER A 294 9.96 30.21 10.63
N GLU A 295 11.01 30.62 9.94
CA GLU A 295 11.48 29.94 8.73
C GLU A 295 11.97 28.51 9.03
N ALA A 296 12.72 28.31 10.11
CA ALA A 296 13.13 26.98 10.54
C ALA A 296 11.93 26.05 10.79
N ARG A 297 10.89 26.56 11.47
CA ARG A 297 9.65 25.80 11.70
C ARG A 297 8.95 25.46 10.39
N ASN A 298 8.95 26.37 9.42
CA ASN A 298 8.38 26.13 8.10
C ASN A 298 9.13 25.03 7.33
N PHE A 299 10.47 25.09 7.30
CA PHE A 299 11.27 24.04 6.69
C PHE A 299 11.07 22.70 7.40
N LEU A 300 11.08 22.67 8.73
CA LEU A 300 10.85 21.45 9.50
C LEU A 300 9.47 20.86 9.26
N SER A 301 8.43 21.68 9.09
CA SER A 301 7.08 21.14 8.86
C SER A 301 6.86 20.68 7.41
N ARG A 302 7.50 21.31 6.43
CA ARG A 302 7.19 21.09 5.00
C ARG A 302 8.25 20.33 4.20
N CYS A 303 9.51 20.32 4.64
CA CYS A 303 10.57 19.66 3.89
C CYS A 303 10.52 18.15 4.02
N ILE A 304 10.78 17.51 2.89
CA ILE A 304 10.77 16.06 2.71
C ILE A 304 12.05 15.71 1.94
N THR A 305 12.75 14.69 2.40
CA THR A 305 13.88 14.11 1.65
C THR A 305 13.34 13.15 0.61
N PHE A 306 13.70 13.37 -0.65
CA PHE A 306 13.18 12.64 -1.79
C PHE A 306 14.22 12.59 -2.90
N ASN A 307 14.51 11.38 -3.43
CA ASN A 307 15.44 11.17 -4.55
C ASN A 307 16.79 11.93 -4.39
N ASN A 308 17.39 11.82 -3.19
CA ASN A 308 18.64 12.49 -2.78
C ASN A 308 18.60 14.03 -2.78
N LYS A 309 17.40 14.62 -2.68
CA LYS A 309 17.18 16.07 -2.60
C LYS A 309 16.22 16.40 -1.45
N VAL A 310 16.20 17.66 -1.04
CA VAL A 310 15.17 18.18 -0.14
C VAL A 310 14.16 18.96 -0.95
N VAL A 311 12.89 18.60 -0.78
CA VAL A 311 11.78 19.18 -1.54
C VAL A 311 10.63 19.58 -0.62
N ILE A 312 9.75 20.42 -1.13
CA ILE A 312 8.48 20.82 -0.51
C ILE A 312 7.37 20.45 -1.49
N GLU A 313 6.31 19.80 -1.00
CA GLU A 313 5.12 19.53 -1.82
C GLU A 313 4.45 20.86 -2.21
N GLY A 314 4.31 21.08 -3.53
CA GLY A 314 3.63 22.23 -4.12
C GLY A 314 2.24 21.85 -4.58
N GLU A 315 2.12 21.45 -5.85
CA GLU A 315 0.85 21.07 -6.46
C GLU A 315 0.70 19.56 -6.54
N LYS A 316 -0.54 19.05 -6.47
CA LYS A 316 -0.84 17.62 -6.50
C LYS A 316 -2.00 17.32 -7.43
N ILE A 317 -1.91 16.23 -8.19
CA ILE A 317 -2.98 15.67 -9.00
C ILE A 317 -3.13 14.20 -8.65
N VAL A 318 -4.36 13.81 -8.34
CA VAL A 318 -4.73 12.41 -8.14
C VAL A 318 -5.76 12.03 -9.19
N ALA A 319 -5.57 10.86 -9.79
CA ALA A 319 -6.58 10.19 -10.58
C ALA A 319 -6.69 8.74 -10.12
N THR A 320 -7.93 8.25 -10.00
CA THR A 320 -8.20 6.83 -9.82
C THR A 320 -8.90 6.31 -11.05
N THR A 321 -8.64 5.05 -11.39
CA THR A 321 -9.34 4.38 -12.46
C THR A 321 -9.65 2.94 -12.09
N SER A 322 -10.85 2.52 -12.43
CA SER A 322 -11.38 1.23 -12.04
C SER A 322 -11.01 0.16 -13.07
N ASP A 323 -10.37 -0.90 -12.62
CA ASP A 323 -10.11 -2.09 -13.43
C ASP A 323 -11.22 -3.14 -13.17
N PRO A 324 -12.04 -3.48 -14.17
CA PRO A 324 -13.15 -4.43 -13.97
C PRO A 324 -12.70 -5.80 -13.43
N SER A 325 -11.53 -6.27 -13.83
CA SER A 325 -11.00 -7.55 -13.36
C SER A 325 -10.53 -7.46 -11.90
N LEU A 326 -9.95 -6.35 -11.48
CA LEU A 326 -9.55 -6.16 -10.07
C LEU A 326 -10.75 -5.97 -9.15
N ILE A 327 -11.82 -5.32 -9.62
CA ILE A 327 -13.09 -5.24 -8.90
C ILE A 327 -13.66 -6.64 -8.68
N SER A 328 -13.72 -7.44 -9.75
CA SER A 328 -14.28 -8.79 -9.66
C SER A 328 -13.39 -9.71 -8.80
N LEU A 329 -12.06 -9.57 -8.88
CA LEU A 329 -11.11 -10.28 -8.03
C LEU A 329 -11.33 -9.93 -6.56
N SER A 330 -11.36 -8.64 -6.23
CA SER A 330 -11.57 -8.15 -4.86
C SER A 330 -12.85 -8.72 -4.25
N SER A 331 -13.97 -8.68 -4.99
CA SER A 331 -15.23 -9.26 -4.54
C SER A 331 -15.16 -10.76 -4.28
N LYS A 332 -14.42 -11.52 -5.11
CA LYS A 332 -14.23 -12.96 -4.93
C LYS A 332 -13.35 -13.28 -3.73
N LEU A 333 -12.27 -12.53 -3.52
CA LEU A 333 -11.38 -12.69 -2.38
C LEU A 333 -12.11 -12.46 -1.05
N HIS A 334 -12.91 -11.40 -0.95
CA HIS A 334 -13.76 -11.14 0.21
C HIS A 334 -14.78 -12.27 0.48
N SER A 335 -15.37 -12.82 -0.59
CA SER A 335 -16.28 -13.97 -0.46
C SER A 335 -15.54 -15.21 0.05
N LEU A 336 -14.34 -15.48 -0.46
CA LEU A 336 -13.50 -16.61 -0.03
C LEU A 336 -13.07 -16.46 1.43
N GLU A 337 -12.64 -15.26 1.83
CA GLU A 337 -12.24 -14.97 3.21
C GLU A 337 -13.41 -15.21 4.17
N SER A 338 -14.61 -14.73 3.84
CA SER A 338 -15.81 -14.96 4.64
C SER A 338 -16.15 -16.46 4.75
N THR A 339 -16.14 -17.19 3.64
CA THR A 339 -16.43 -18.63 3.64
C THR A 339 -15.43 -19.42 4.48
N ILE A 340 -14.13 -19.28 4.21
CA ILE A 340 -13.07 -19.96 4.97
C ILE A 340 -13.08 -19.49 6.44
N GLY A 341 -13.41 -18.22 6.69
CA GLY A 341 -13.44 -17.61 8.02
C GLY A 341 -14.51 -18.23 8.91
N ASN A 342 -15.69 -18.45 8.32
CA ASN A 342 -16.79 -19.15 8.99
C ASN A 342 -16.42 -20.61 9.28
N LEU A 343 -15.83 -21.33 8.32
CA LEU A 343 -15.38 -22.71 8.51
C LEU A 343 -14.35 -22.80 9.64
N TYR A 344 -13.34 -21.92 9.63
CA TYR A 344 -12.29 -21.89 10.65
C TYR A 344 -12.82 -21.53 12.04
N THR A 345 -13.74 -20.57 12.15
CA THR A 345 -14.36 -20.19 13.43
C THR A 345 -15.14 -21.36 14.04
N ASN A 346 -15.87 -22.10 13.20
CA ASN A 346 -16.58 -23.30 13.62
C ASN A 346 -15.61 -24.37 14.13
N LEU A 347 -14.51 -24.62 13.42
CA LEU A 347 -13.49 -25.59 13.83
C LEU A 347 -12.80 -25.21 15.16
N ASN A 348 -12.45 -23.93 15.35
CA ASN A 348 -11.82 -23.47 16.58
C ASN A 348 -12.73 -23.56 17.81
N THR A 349 -14.05 -23.57 17.62
CA THR A 349 -15.01 -23.77 18.73
C THR A 349 -14.85 -25.15 19.39
N TYR A 350 -14.38 -26.14 18.63
CA TYR A 350 -14.12 -27.51 19.10
C TYR A 350 -12.64 -27.76 19.44
N THR A 351 -11.76 -26.76 19.29
CA THR A 351 -10.39 -26.89 19.80
C THR A 351 -10.38 -26.68 21.32
N PRO A 352 -9.83 -27.60 22.12
CA PRO A 352 -9.71 -27.38 23.55
C PRO A 352 -8.84 -26.16 23.77
N THR A 353 -9.44 -25.07 24.27
CA THR A 353 -8.67 -23.93 24.75
C THR A 353 -7.81 -24.46 25.90
N THR A 354 -6.50 -24.49 25.71
CA THR A 354 -5.56 -24.62 26.82
C THR A 354 -5.77 -23.39 27.70
N HIS A 355 -6.65 -23.50 28.68
CA HIS A 355 -6.74 -22.57 29.79
C HIS A 355 -5.39 -22.63 30.50
N ASN A 356 -4.47 -21.74 30.10
CA ASN A 356 -3.43 -21.24 30.99
C ASN A 356 -4.12 -20.50 32.12
N ASN A 357 -4.62 -21.26 33.10
CA ASN A 357 -4.82 -20.77 34.44
C ASN A 357 -3.45 -20.43 35.00
N VAL A 358 -2.97 -19.21 34.73
CA VAL A 358 -1.98 -18.56 35.58
C VAL A 358 -2.71 -18.19 36.87
N THR A 359 -2.75 -19.13 37.79
CA THR A 359 -3.10 -18.89 39.20
C THR A 359 -1.84 -18.53 39.98
N LYS A 360 -1.69 -17.22 40.20
CA LYS A 360 -1.23 -16.48 41.40
C LYS A 360 -0.28 -15.35 41.08
#